data_AF-I8TUH0-F1
#
_entry.id   AF-I8TUH0-F1
#
_cell.length_a   1.000
_cell.length_b   1.000
_cell.length_c   1.000
_cell.angle_alpha   90.00
_cell.angle_beta   90.00
_cell.angle_gamma   90.00
#
_symmetry.space_group_name_H-M   'P 1'
#
loop_
_entity.id
_entity.type
_entity.pdbx_description
1 polymer ?
#
loop_
_entity_poly.entity_id
_entity_poly.type
_entity_poly.pdbx_seq_one_letter_code
_entity_poly.pdbx_strand_id
1 'polypeptide(L)'
;MHDVFGGIQELFHKYKSLINTILLVSLTGIVYIYPFGSYFRFTLAIVLLTVFLLYFEQFPILTGTILTGAVIVFFRTTTDFLISGHDYKTAIMYNLPSLAYYISFAVLFYLFSIRKYKDHILVLILLLSVVDILSNMVELFCRSELIGAKFAVVFPSIVVVAIVRASLAFVGYYALKQYQSFILANDQAKRYIEQTLMVAKLKSELFYLEKSSQDIENVMEKAYWLYKQLNSKIQFDSEQENLPAENALAVAREIHEIKKDYYRVITGIENILRPSSRAQKIKLSEILFIIEQNTIRYLNVIDKKIDITYELADDFFTDKHYTLVSILDNLIMNSIEACGDDGIIKVIETSSNDTIYFCVEDNGVGIDEQEFELIFNPGYSTKFSPRTGKISTGLGLAHVKNYIELLGGTIRVESQPDVCTRFLIALPRLGVLISNKGADFSVPYS
;
A
#
# COMPACT_ATOMS: atom_id res chain seq x y z
N MET A 1 -13.16 32.74 -9.84
CA MET A 1 -14.05 31.78 -10.54
C MET A 1 -13.62 30.33 -10.33
N HIS A 2 -12.33 30.01 -10.26
CA HIS A 2 -11.86 28.63 -10.05
C HIS A 2 -12.21 28.05 -8.66
N ASP A 3 -12.19 28.86 -7.60
CA ASP A 3 -12.57 28.43 -6.23
C ASP A 3 -14.07 28.19 -6.03
N VAL A 4 -14.91 28.89 -6.80
CA VAL A 4 -16.38 28.73 -6.73
C VAL A 4 -16.79 27.41 -7.39
N PHE A 5 -16.13 27.02 -8.49
CA PHE A 5 -16.39 25.74 -9.15
C PHE A 5 -15.88 24.53 -8.36
N GLY A 6 -14.74 24.65 -7.68
CA GLY A 6 -14.24 23.61 -6.76
C GLY A 6 -15.20 23.37 -5.59
N GLY A 7 -15.68 24.45 -4.95
CA GLY A 7 -16.68 24.37 -3.88
C GLY A 7 -18.02 23.79 -4.36
N ILE A 8 -18.47 24.11 -5.57
CA ILE A 8 -19.70 23.57 -6.15
C ILE A 8 -19.56 22.07 -6.48
N GLN A 9 -18.42 21.62 -7.00
CA GLN A 9 -18.16 20.19 -7.24
C GLN A 9 -18.09 19.38 -5.95
N GLU A 10 -17.46 19.93 -4.91
CA GLU A 10 -17.37 19.29 -3.60
C GLU A 10 -18.74 19.23 -2.91
N LEU A 11 -19.53 20.31 -2.99
CA LEU A 11 -20.93 20.32 -2.58
C LEU A 11 -21.75 19.29 -3.37
N PHE A 12 -21.62 19.24 -4.69
CA PHE A 12 -22.34 18.30 -5.55
C PHE A 12 -21.99 16.85 -5.21
N HIS A 13 -20.72 16.54 -4.96
CA HIS A 13 -20.29 15.19 -4.60
C HIS A 13 -20.79 14.77 -3.21
N LYS A 14 -20.79 15.71 -2.25
CA LYS A 14 -21.33 15.54 -0.89
C LYS A 14 -22.84 15.31 -0.91
N TYR A 15 -23.60 16.11 -1.65
CA TYR A 15 -25.05 15.94 -1.80
C TYR A 15 -25.41 14.70 -2.63
N LYS A 16 -24.61 14.32 -3.63
CA LYS A 16 -24.81 13.08 -4.39
C LYS A 16 -24.67 11.84 -3.50
N SER A 17 -23.66 11.81 -2.63
CA SER A 17 -23.48 10.71 -1.67
C SER A 17 -24.66 10.63 -0.67
N LEU A 18 -25.12 11.79 -0.18
CA LEU A 18 -26.28 11.89 0.69
C LEU A 18 -27.55 11.35 0.02
N ILE A 19 -27.83 11.80 -1.21
CA ILE A 19 -29.00 11.39 -1.99
C ILE A 19 -28.97 9.88 -2.27
N ASN A 20 -27.83 9.34 -2.70
CA ASN A 20 -27.68 7.91 -2.96
C ASN A 20 -27.91 7.07 -1.70
N THR A 21 -27.40 7.52 -0.55
CA THR A 21 -27.60 6.84 0.73
C THR A 21 -29.08 6.84 1.12
N ILE A 22 -29.75 7.98 1.00
CA ILE A 22 -31.18 8.12 1.32
C ILE A 22 -32.02 7.21 0.41
N LEU A 23 -31.73 7.18 -0.88
CA LEU A 23 -32.44 6.31 -1.84
C LEU A 23 -32.24 4.83 -1.52
N LEU A 24 -30.99 4.40 -1.27
CA LEU A 24 -30.67 3.01 -0.93
C LEU A 24 -31.40 2.56 0.33
N VAL A 25 -31.34 3.36 1.39
CA VAL A 25 -32.05 3.09 2.65
C VAL A 25 -33.55 3.04 2.42
N SER A 26 -34.10 3.98 1.65
CA SER A 26 -35.54 4.07 1.42
C SER A 26 -36.11 2.88 0.65
N LEU A 27 -35.37 2.35 -0.33
CA LEU A 27 -35.75 1.14 -1.08
C LEU A 27 -35.89 -0.07 -0.16
N THR A 28 -34.98 -0.23 0.81
CA THR A 28 -35.10 -1.31 1.82
C THR A 28 -36.26 -1.11 2.80
N GLY A 29 -36.85 0.10 2.84
CA GLY A 29 -38.00 0.44 3.67
C GLY A 29 -39.33 -0.05 3.12
N ILE A 30 -39.34 -0.51 1.87
CA ILE A 30 -40.48 -1.12 1.17
C ILE A 30 -40.69 -2.56 1.64
N VAL A 31 -39.60 -3.29 1.90
CA VAL A 31 -39.67 -4.68 2.38
C VAL A 31 -39.89 -4.67 3.89
N TYR A 32 -41.03 -5.23 4.33
CA TYR A 32 -41.36 -5.37 5.75
C TYR A 32 -41.94 -6.73 6.07
N ILE A 33 -41.70 -7.19 7.30
CA ILE A 33 -42.27 -8.42 7.86
C ILE A 33 -43.04 -8.11 9.15
N TYR A 34 -44.00 -8.97 9.50
CA TYR A 34 -44.73 -8.91 10.77
C TYR A 34 -44.27 -10.03 11.68
N PRO A 35 -43.26 -9.81 12.54
CA PRO A 35 -42.76 -10.86 13.40
C PRO A 35 -43.82 -11.24 14.45
N PHE A 36 -43.89 -12.54 14.77
CA PHE A 36 -44.70 -13.11 15.85
C PHE A 36 -46.22 -12.89 15.74
N GLY A 37 -46.76 -12.73 14.52
CA GLY A 37 -48.19 -12.48 14.32
C GLY A 37 -48.68 -11.13 14.86
N SER A 38 -47.75 -10.21 15.14
CA SER A 38 -48.06 -8.87 15.61
C SER A 38 -48.44 -7.93 14.45
N TYR A 39 -49.13 -6.83 14.75
CA TYR A 39 -49.37 -5.74 13.80
C TYR A 39 -48.13 -4.83 13.59
N PHE A 40 -47.01 -5.16 14.23
CA PHE A 40 -45.81 -4.35 14.21
C PHE A 40 -44.98 -4.62 12.95
N ARG A 41 -44.74 -3.58 12.14
CA ARG A 41 -43.96 -3.68 10.90
C ARG A 41 -42.46 -3.64 11.21
N PHE A 42 -41.75 -4.72 10.88
CA PHE A 42 -40.29 -4.78 10.92
C PHE A 42 -39.69 -4.40 9.56
N THR A 43 -38.79 -3.42 9.52
CA THR A 43 -38.10 -3.01 8.28
C THR A 43 -36.58 -2.98 8.46
N LEU A 44 -35.85 -3.34 7.40
CA LEU A 44 -34.39 -3.30 7.39
C LEU A 44 -33.84 -1.87 7.20
N ALA A 45 -34.67 -0.95 6.71
CA ALA A 45 -34.27 0.44 6.46
C ALA A 45 -33.68 1.13 7.68
N ILE A 46 -34.25 0.93 8.88
CA ILE A 46 -33.72 1.58 10.07
C ILE A 46 -32.38 0.99 10.50
N VAL A 47 -32.18 -0.31 10.30
CA VAL A 47 -30.88 -0.97 10.58
C VAL A 47 -29.81 -0.36 9.68
N LEU A 48 -30.08 -0.30 8.37
CA LEU A 48 -29.16 0.31 7.41
C LEU A 48 -28.94 1.80 7.70
N LEU A 49 -29.99 2.57 7.96
CA LEU A 49 -29.87 3.99 8.34
C LEU A 49 -28.97 4.16 9.56
N THR A 50 -29.13 3.31 10.57
CA THR A 50 -28.30 3.34 11.79
C THR A 50 -26.84 3.03 11.48
N VAL A 51 -26.58 2.01 10.64
CA VAL A 51 -25.21 1.70 10.17
C VAL A 51 -24.59 2.91 9.46
N PHE A 52 -25.34 3.56 8.55
CA PHE A 52 -24.89 4.77 7.84
C PHE A 52 -24.61 5.93 8.80
N LEU A 53 -25.50 6.17 9.78
CA LEU A 53 -25.34 7.24 10.78
C LEU A 53 -24.11 7.07 11.67
N LEU A 54 -23.73 5.82 11.97
CA LEU A 54 -22.56 5.46 12.77
C LEU A 54 -21.26 5.50 11.95
N TYR A 55 -21.29 4.99 10.73
CA TYR A 55 -20.09 4.88 9.88
C TYR A 55 -19.72 6.22 9.23
N PHE A 56 -20.69 6.95 8.66
CA PHE A 56 -20.43 8.21 7.96
C PHE A 56 -20.65 9.41 8.89
N GLU A 57 -19.58 9.88 9.53
CA GLU A 57 -19.64 11.03 10.45
C GLU A 57 -20.13 12.32 9.78
N GLN A 58 -19.85 12.48 8.48
CA GLN A 58 -20.28 13.63 7.69
C GLN A 58 -21.79 13.60 7.34
N PHE A 59 -22.46 12.45 7.52
CA PHE A 59 -23.89 12.34 7.27
C PHE A 59 -24.66 13.17 8.32
N PRO A 60 -25.52 14.12 7.93
CA PRO A 60 -26.23 14.95 8.88
C PRO A 60 -27.34 14.15 9.57
N ILE A 61 -27.24 14.00 10.89
CA ILE A 61 -28.16 13.17 11.69
C ILE A 61 -29.61 13.66 11.54
N LEU A 62 -29.86 14.95 11.78
CA LEU A 62 -31.21 15.51 11.78
C LEU A 62 -31.82 15.53 10.37
N THR A 63 -31.22 16.30 9.45
CA THR A 63 -31.79 16.49 8.11
C THR A 63 -31.76 15.21 7.29
N GLY A 64 -30.71 14.39 7.38
CA GLY A 64 -30.59 13.13 6.64
C GLY A 64 -31.62 12.10 7.07
N THR A 65 -31.85 11.93 8.38
CA THR A 65 -32.82 10.96 8.90
C THR A 65 -34.26 11.40 8.63
N ILE A 66 -34.58 12.70 8.79
CA ILE A 66 -35.92 13.22 8.50
C ILE A 66 -36.24 13.11 7.01
N LEU A 67 -35.29 13.46 6.14
CA LEU A 67 -35.47 13.33 4.69
C LEU A 67 -35.63 11.85 4.28
N THR A 68 -34.87 10.94 4.88
CA THR A 68 -35.05 9.49 4.70
C THR A 68 -36.47 9.05 5.11
N GLY A 69 -36.96 9.50 6.26
CA GLY A 69 -38.32 9.21 6.70
C GLY A 69 -39.38 9.73 5.73
N ALA A 70 -39.22 10.95 5.22
CA ALA A 70 -40.14 11.53 4.23
C ALA A 70 -40.17 10.74 2.91
N VAL A 71 -38.99 10.33 2.42
CA VAL A 71 -38.87 9.52 1.20
C VAL A 71 -39.48 8.12 1.41
N ILE A 72 -39.29 7.50 2.58
CA ILE A 72 -39.92 6.22 2.91
C ILE A 72 -41.44 6.34 2.95
N VAL A 73 -41.99 7.39 3.58
CA VAL A 73 -43.45 7.63 3.60
C VAL A 73 -44.00 7.84 2.20
N PHE A 74 -43.29 8.58 1.35
CA PHE A 74 -43.64 8.75 -0.05
C PHE A 74 -43.71 7.41 -0.78
N PHE A 75 -42.63 6.62 -0.75
CA PHE A 75 -42.61 5.31 -1.42
C PHE A 75 -43.71 4.38 -0.90
N ARG A 76 -43.92 4.33 0.42
CA ARG A 76 -44.97 3.49 1.04
C ARG A 76 -46.37 3.90 0.61
N THR A 77 -46.65 5.20 0.63
CA THR A 77 -47.94 5.75 0.20
C THR A 77 -48.20 5.41 -1.27
N THR A 78 -47.19 5.56 -2.14
CA THR A 78 -47.30 5.18 -3.55
C THR A 78 -47.54 3.69 -3.72
N THR A 79 -46.84 2.81 -3.00
CA THR A 79 -47.10 1.36 -3.06
C THR A 79 -48.49 0.99 -2.53
N ASP A 80 -48.96 1.60 -1.44
CA ASP A 80 -50.29 1.31 -0.89
C ASP A 80 -51.41 1.78 -1.84
N PHE A 81 -51.21 2.90 -2.53
CA PHE A 81 -52.13 3.39 -3.56
C PHE A 81 -52.17 2.44 -4.78
N LEU A 82 -51.01 2.01 -5.28
CA LEU A 82 -50.92 1.17 -6.49
C LEU A 82 -51.32 -0.30 -6.26
N ILE A 83 -51.01 -0.86 -5.09
CA ILE A 83 -51.17 -2.30 -4.82
C ILE A 83 -52.46 -2.57 -4.04
N SER A 84 -52.74 -1.79 -3.00
CA SER A 84 -53.88 -2.03 -2.11
C SER A 84 -55.17 -1.33 -2.57
N GLY A 85 -55.09 -0.45 -3.58
CA GLY A 85 -56.24 0.24 -4.16
C GLY A 85 -56.92 1.26 -3.23
N HIS A 86 -56.27 1.65 -2.14
CA HIS A 86 -56.78 2.70 -1.24
C HIS A 86 -56.80 4.06 -1.94
N ASP A 87 -57.77 4.92 -1.59
CA ASP A 87 -57.71 6.33 -1.96
C ASP A 87 -56.42 6.97 -1.43
N TYR A 88 -55.84 7.90 -2.20
CA TYR A 88 -54.56 8.54 -1.89
C TYR A 88 -54.57 9.21 -0.50
N LYS A 89 -55.71 9.80 -0.11
CA LYS A 89 -55.87 10.40 1.23
C LYS A 89 -55.76 9.36 2.35
N THR A 90 -56.39 8.20 2.18
CA THR A 90 -56.34 7.11 3.16
C THR A 90 -54.94 6.50 3.23
N ALA A 91 -54.27 6.33 2.09
CA ALA A 91 -52.89 5.83 2.04
C ALA A 91 -51.89 6.75 2.75
N ILE A 92 -52.03 8.07 2.60
CA ILE A 92 -51.21 9.05 3.35
C ILE A 92 -51.49 8.93 4.84
N MET A 93 -52.76 8.95 5.24
CA MET A 93 -53.12 8.97 6.67
C MET A 93 -52.62 7.72 7.39
N TYR A 94 -52.59 6.58 6.71
CA TYR A 94 -52.07 5.33 7.25
C TYR A 94 -50.53 5.32 7.42
N ASN A 95 -49.78 5.96 6.50
CA ASN A 95 -48.31 5.94 6.51
C ASN A 95 -47.67 7.13 7.24
N LEU A 96 -48.39 8.25 7.39
CA LEU A 96 -47.88 9.49 7.99
C LEU A 96 -47.34 9.32 9.42
N PRO A 97 -47.93 8.49 10.32
CA PRO A 97 -47.38 8.28 11.66
C PRO A 97 -45.94 7.76 11.66
N SER A 98 -45.50 7.05 10.61
CA SER A 98 -44.12 6.59 10.51
C SER A 98 -43.11 7.73 10.30
N LEU A 99 -43.54 8.92 9.83
CA LEU A 99 -42.66 10.09 9.82
C LEU A 99 -42.32 10.55 11.24
N ALA A 100 -43.28 10.45 12.18
CA ALA A 100 -43.06 10.81 13.59
C ALA A 100 -42.02 9.90 14.25
N TYR A 101 -41.95 8.62 13.84
CA TYR A 101 -40.87 7.72 14.20
C TYR A 101 -39.50 8.28 13.76
N TYR A 102 -39.32 8.60 12.48
CA TYR A 102 -38.01 9.08 11.99
C TYR A 102 -37.62 10.43 12.57
N ILE A 103 -38.57 11.34 12.80
CA ILE A 103 -38.32 12.63 13.47
C ILE A 103 -37.84 12.40 14.90
N SER A 104 -38.57 11.60 15.69
CA SER A 104 -38.19 11.31 17.07
C SER A 104 -36.85 10.56 17.14
N PHE A 105 -36.62 9.62 16.22
CA PHE A 105 -35.36 8.87 16.13
C PHE A 105 -34.18 9.81 15.87
N ALA A 106 -34.32 10.73 14.91
CA ALA A 106 -33.28 11.71 14.58
C ALA A 106 -32.92 12.60 15.78
N VAL A 107 -33.95 13.09 16.48
CA VAL A 107 -33.79 13.96 17.65
C VAL A 107 -33.13 13.21 18.80
N LEU A 108 -33.63 12.02 19.16
CA LEU A 108 -33.07 11.22 20.25
C LEU A 108 -31.65 10.73 19.95
N PHE A 109 -31.38 10.32 18.71
CA PHE A 109 -30.04 9.92 18.27
C PHE A 109 -29.05 11.08 18.42
N TYR A 110 -29.47 12.31 18.06
CA TYR A 110 -28.67 13.52 18.24
C TYR A 110 -28.49 13.87 19.72
N LEU A 111 -29.57 13.90 20.51
CA LEU A 111 -29.54 14.27 21.93
C LEU A 111 -28.66 13.34 22.77
N PHE A 112 -28.76 12.02 22.57
CA PHE A 112 -27.93 11.06 23.28
C PHE A 112 -26.51 10.95 22.73
N SER A 113 -26.16 11.74 21.70
CA SER A 113 -24.82 11.78 21.12
C SER A 113 -24.29 10.37 20.78
N ILE A 114 -25.13 9.51 20.19
CA ILE A 114 -24.88 8.07 20.06
C ILE A 114 -23.53 7.76 19.41
N ARG A 115 -23.07 8.60 18.47
CA ARG A 115 -21.76 8.49 17.81
C ARG A 115 -20.58 8.43 18.78
N LYS A 116 -20.66 9.07 19.96
CA LYS A 116 -19.59 9.05 20.97
C LYS A 116 -19.35 7.66 21.54
N TYR A 117 -20.35 6.78 21.49
CA TYR A 117 -20.30 5.45 22.07
C TYR A 117 -20.11 4.35 21.01
N LYS A 118 -19.76 4.71 19.76
CA LYS A 118 -19.63 3.76 18.64
C LYS A 118 -18.64 2.61 18.89
N ASP A 119 -17.66 2.82 19.76
CA ASP A 119 -16.64 1.82 20.12
C ASP A 119 -16.99 1.00 21.38
N HIS A 120 -18.09 1.34 22.07
CA HIS A 120 -18.54 0.64 23.28
C HIS A 120 -19.77 -0.23 22.98
N ILE A 121 -19.54 -1.52 22.71
CA ILE A 121 -20.55 -2.48 22.23
C ILE A 121 -21.86 -2.45 23.04
N LEU A 122 -21.77 -2.71 24.35
CA LEU A 122 -22.95 -2.82 25.22
C LEU A 122 -23.71 -1.50 25.34
N VAL A 123 -22.98 -0.39 25.48
CA VAL A 123 -23.56 0.95 25.63
C VAL A 123 -24.27 1.37 24.35
N LEU A 124 -23.67 1.10 23.19
CA LEU A 124 -24.23 1.42 21.88
C LEU A 124 -25.53 0.66 21.62
N ILE A 125 -25.54 -0.66 21.84
CA ILE A 125 -26.73 -1.50 21.64
C ILE A 125 -27.85 -1.03 22.58
N LEU A 126 -27.53 -0.74 23.84
CA LEU A 126 -28.50 -0.24 24.82
C LEU A 126 -29.09 1.10 24.38
N LEU A 127 -28.25 2.08 24.04
CA LEU A 127 -28.71 3.41 23.60
C LEU A 127 -29.56 3.34 22.33
N LEU A 128 -29.13 2.56 21.33
CA LEU A 128 -29.89 2.36 20.10
C LEU A 128 -31.24 1.70 20.37
N SER A 129 -31.29 0.71 21.26
CA SER A 129 -32.53 0.05 21.65
C SER A 129 -33.48 1.03 22.35
N VAL A 130 -32.97 1.86 23.27
CA VAL A 130 -33.77 2.88 23.96
C VAL A 130 -34.33 3.91 22.98
N VAL A 131 -33.52 4.38 22.03
CA VAL A 131 -33.98 5.31 20.99
C VAL A 131 -35.05 4.67 20.12
N ASP A 132 -34.85 3.43 19.64
CA ASP A 132 -35.83 2.74 18.82
C ASP A 132 -37.15 2.52 19.57
N ILE A 133 -37.10 2.09 20.85
CA ILE A 133 -38.30 1.91 21.68
C ILE A 133 -39.06 3.24 21.83
N LEU A 134 -38.38 4.31 22.21
CA LEU A 134 -39.01 5.62 22.39
C LEU A 134 -39.62 6.15 21.09
N SER A 135 -38.94 5.97 19.96
CA SER A 135 -39.45 6.37 18.64
C SER A 135 -40.67 5.57 18.20
N ASN A 136 -40.70 4.26 18.45
CA ASN A 136 -41.89 3.44 18.17
C ASN A 136 -43.06 3.82 19.08
N MET A 137 -42.80 4.25 20.33
CA MET A 137 -43.84 4.77 21.22
C MET A 137 -44.47 6.07 20.69
N VAL A 138 -43.64 6.99 20.17
CA VAL A 138 -44.14 8.22 19.52
C VAL A 138 -45.00 7.89 18.31
N GLU A 139 -44.58 6.94 17.46
CA GLU A 139 -45.38 6.50 16.31
C GLU A 139 -46.73 5.89 16.73
N LEU A 140 -46.74 4.99 17.71
CA LEU A 140 -47.98 4.36 18.18
C LEU A 140 -48.94 5.37 18.81
N PHE A 141 -48.41 6.40 19.48
CA PHE A 141 -49.21 7.50 19.99
C PHE A 141 -49.90 8.26 18.86
N CYS A 142 -49.17 8.57 17.77
CA CYS A 142 -49.75 9.18 16.57
C CYS A 142 -50.78 8.30 15.86
N ARG A 143 -50.68 6.97 15.99
CA ARG A 143 -51.66 6.01 15.45
C ARG A 143 -52.92 5.86 16.30
N SER A 144 -53.00 6.48 17.48
CA SER A 144 -54.07 6.30 18.47
C SER A 144 -54.26 4.85 18.97
N GLU A 145 -53.26 3.98 18.74
CA GLU A 145 -53.28 2.56 19.12
C GLU A 145 -52.84 2.33 20.58
N LEU A 146 -52.51 3.39 21.31
CA LEU A 146 -51.93 3.34 22.65
C LEU A 146 -52.95 3.02 23.79
N ILE A 147 -54.24 2.94 23.48
CA ILE A 147 -55.30 2.87 24.51
C ILE A 147 -55.76 1.42 24.72
N GLY A 148 -55.56 0.90 25.94
CA GLY A 148 -56.17 -0.35 26.43
C GLY A 148 -55.33 -1.63 26.25
N ALA A 149 -56.01 -2.77 26.09
CA ALA A 149 -55.40 -4.11 26.10
C ALA A 149 -54.42 -4.40 24.93
N LYS A 150 -54.47 -3.60 23.85
CA LYS A 150 -53.57 -3.73 22.69
C LYS A 150 -52.12 -3.34 23.03
N PHE A 151 -51.92 -2.36 23.91
CA PHE A 151 -50.58 -1.89 24.30
C PHE A 151 -49.78 -2.98 25.03
N ALA A 152 -50.41 -3.68 25.97
CA ALA A 152 -49.78 -4.75 26.75
C ALA A 152 -49.26 -5.91 25.89
N VAL A 153 -49.90 -6.16 24.73
CA VAL A 153 -49.49 -7.20 23.78
C VAL A 153 -48.39 -6.70 22.83
N VAL A 154 -48.44 -5.43 22.41
CA VAL A 154 -47.50 -4.87 21.43
C VAL A 154 -46.16 -4.47 22.06
N PHE A 155 -46.15 -3.99 23.32
CA PHE A 155 -44.93 -3.47 23.95
C PHE A 155 -43.76 -4.49 24.01
N PRO A 156 -43.95 -5.77 24.41
CA PRO A 156 -42.86 -6.74 24.41
C PRO A 156 -42.26 -6.97 23.01
N SER A 157 -43.08 -6.93 21.96
CA SER A 157 -42.60 -7.09 20.58
C SER A 157 -41.70 -5.93 20.13
N ILE A 158 -41.99 -4.70 20.58
CA ILE A 158 -41.16 -3.52 20.29
C ILE A 158 -39.79 -3.65 20.96
N VAL A 159 -39.76 -4.08 22.22
CA VAL A 159 -38.49 -4.25 22.95
C VAL A 159 -37.61 -5.31 22.27
N VAL A 160 -38.18 -6.46 21.92
CA VAL A 160 -37.44 -7.54 21.24
C VAL A 160 -36.92 -7.05 19.89
N VAL A 161 -37.77 -6.42 19.08
CA VAL A 161 -37.36 -5.92 17.77
C VAL A 161 -36.28 -4.83 17.88
N ALA A 162 -36.38 -3.93 18.86
CA ALA A 162 -35.39 -2.89 19.07
C ALA A 162 -34.01 -3.46 19.39
N ILE A 163 -33.94 -4.46 20.27
CA ILE A 163 -32.69 -5.15 20.60
C ILE A 163 -32.10 -5.85 19.37
N VAL A 164 -32.94 -6.54 18.60
CA VAL A 164 -32.51 -7.22 17.37
C VAL A 164 -31.97 -6.20 16.34
N ARG A 165 -32.68 -5.10 16.11
CA ARG A 165 -32.25 -4.05 15.16
C ARG A 165 -30.96 -3.37 15.62
N ALA A 166 -30.84 -3.04 16.90
CA ALA A 166 -29.63 -2.47 17.47
C ALA A 166 -28.43 -3.42 17.32
N SER A 167 -28.64 -4.72 17.54
CA SER A 167 -27.61 -5.75 17.37
C SER A 167 -27.20 -5.89 15.90
N LEU A 168 -28.15 -5.94 14.97
CA LEU A 168 -27.86 -5.99 13.53
C LEU A 168 -27.13 -4.73 13.05
N ALA A 169 -27.52 -3.55 13.54
CA ALA A 169 -26.85 -2.30 13.20
C ALA A 169 -25.42 -2.27 13.73
N PHE A 170 -25.18 -2.78 14.94
CA PHE A 170 -23.83 -2.92 15.48
C PHE A 170 -22.97 -3.85 14.63
N VAL A 171 -23.48 -5.04 14.28
CA VAL A 171 -22.76 -6.00 13.42
C VAL A 171 -22.43 -5.39 12.06
N GLY A 172 -23.39 -4.70 11.45
CA GLY A 172 -23.18 -4.01 10.17
C GLY A 172 -22.11 -2.90 10.26
N TYR A 173 -22.16 -2.06 11.30
CA TYR A 173 -21.15 -1.02 11.56
C TYR A 173 -19.76 -1.63 11.77
N TYR A 174 -19.65 -2.67 12.60
CA TYR A 174 -18.37 -3.31 12.89
C TYR A 174 -17.79 -4.01 11.66
N ALA A 175 -18.61 -4.68 10.85
CA ALA A 175 -18.19 -5.30 9.60
C ALA A 175 -17.61 -4.26 8.62
N LEU A 176 -18.26 -3.11 8.44
CA LEU A 176 -17.75 -2.03 7.60
C LEU A 176 -16.44 -1.45 8.14
N LYS A 177 -16.35 -1.24 9.47
CA LYS A 177 -15.13 -0.76 10.12
C LYS A 177 -13.96 -1.73 9.89
N GLN A 178 -14.17 -3.02 10.09
CA GLN A 178 -13.15 -4.05 9.90
C GLN A 178 -12.69 -4.14 8.44
N TYR A 179 -13.64 -4.06 7.50
CA TYR A 179 -13.33 -4.05 6.07
C TYR A 179 -12.45 -2.85 5.67
N GLN A 180 -12.75 -1.66 6.20
CA GLN A 180 -11.94 -0.47 5.95
C GLN A 180 -10.52 -0.61 6.53
N SER A 181 -10.39 -1.13 7.76
CA SER A 181 -9.08 -1.39 8.38
C SER A 181 -8.25 -2.38 7.57
N PHE A 182 -8.89 -3.42 7.02
CA PHE A 182 -8.24 -4.39 6.14
C PHE A 182 -7.71 -3.75 4.85
N ILE A 183 -8.53 -2.95 4.16
CA ILE A 183 -8.09 -2.22 2.95
C ILE A 183 -6.89 -1.32 3.26
N LEU A 184 -6.97 -0.54 4.34
CA LEU A 184 -5.91 0.38 4.71
C LEU A 184 -4.60 -0.35 5.01
N ALA A 185 -4.66 -1.49 5.71
CA ALA A 185 -3.49 -2.32 5.99
C ALA A 185 -2.84 -2.85 4.69
N ASN A 186 -3.66 -3.31 3.74
CA ASN A 186 -3.17 -3.77 2.44
C ASN A 186 -2.52 -2.65 1.62
N ASP A 187 -3.12 -1.45 1.60
CA ASP A 187 -2.56 -0.28 0.95
C ASP A 187 -1.23 0.18 1.60
N GLN A 188 -1.14 0.12 2.92
CA GLN A 188 0.10 0.40 3.67
C GLN A 188 1.19 -0.62 3.33
N ALA A 189 0.88 -1.92 3.31
CA ALA A 189 1.81 -2.97 2.92
C ALA A 189 2.34 -2.76 1.49
N LYS A 190 1.44 -2.42 0.56
CA LYS A 190 1.83 -2.08 -0.82
C LYS A 190 2.78 -0.89 -0.90
N ARG A 191 2.48 0.20 -0.19
CA ARG A 191 3.35 1.39 -0.14
C ARG A 191 4.70 1.08 0.49
N TYR A 192 4.72 0.26 1.54
CA TYR A 192 5.97 -0.16 2.19
C TYR A 192 6.87 -0.94 1.23
N ILE A 193 6.32 -1.90 0.48
CA ILE A 193 7.06 -2.64 -0.57
C ILE A 193 7.63 -1.68 -1.61
N GLU A 194 6.81 -0.76 -2.13
CA GLU A 194 7.24 0.21 -3.15
C GLU A 194 8.34 1.15 -2.63
N GLN A 195 8.24 1.63 -1.39
CA GLN A 195 9.27 2.44 -0.74
C GLN A 195 10.57 1.67 -0.55
N THR A 196 10.50 0.43 -0.07
CA THR A 196 11.69 -0.41 0.15
C THR A 196 12.44 -0.68 -1.14
N LEU A 197 11.72 -1.03 -2.21
CA LEU A 197 12.30 -1.24 -3.54
C LEU A 197 12.91 0.05 -4.11
N MET A 198 12.21 1.18 -3.95
CA MET A 198 12.73 2.48 -4.38
C MET A 198 14.03 2.85 -3.64
N VAL A 199 14.09 2.64 -2.32
CA VAL A 199 15.30 2.92 -1.52
C VAL A 199 16.43 1.96 -1.90
N ALA A 200 16.14 0.66 -2.11
CA ALA A 200 17.14 -0.31 -2.57
C ALA A 200 17.73 0.11 -3.93
N LYS A 201 16.88 0.48 -4.89
CA LYS A 201 17.30 0.97 -6.21
C LYS A 201 18.10 2.26 -6.12
N LEU A 202 17.65 3.25 -5.35
CA LEU A 202 18.38 4.50 -5.18
C LEU A 202 19.73 4.31 -4.49
N LYS A 203 19.85 3.39 -3.53
CA LYS A 203 21.15 3.00 -2.96
C LYS A 203 22.09 2.36 -3.99
N SER A 204 21.54 1.61 -4.95
CA SER A 204 22.30 1.03 -6.06
C SER A 204 22.85 2.08 -7.00
N GLU A 205 22.05 3.07 -7.34
CA GLU A 205 22.49 4.22 -8.13
C GLU A 205 23.53 5.04 -7.37
N LEU A 206 23.27 5.32 -6.08
CA LEU A 206 24.17 6.12 -5.24
C LEU A 206 25.56 5.49 -5.12
N PHE A 207 25.64 4.18 -4.92
CA PHE A 207 26.92 3.45 -4.89
C PHE A 207 27.72 3.66 -6.19
N TYR A 208 27.05 3.70 -7.35
CA TYR A 208 27.71 3.98 -8.63
C TYR A 208 28.14 5.43 -8.77
N LEU A 209 27.35 6.36 -8.24
CA LEU A 209 27.78 7.74 -8.16
C LEU A 209 29.07 7.84 -7.32
N GLU A 210 29.14 7.19 -6.16
CA GLU A 210 30.36 7.18 -5.34
C GLU A 210 31.56 6.61 -6.11
N LYS A 211 31.39 5.47 -6.80
CA LYS A 211 32.43 4.89 -7.65
C LYS A 211 32.86 5.84 -8.78
N SER A 212 31.90 6.42 -9.50
CA SER A 212 32.17 7.39 -10.56
C SER A 212 32.86 8.65 -10.03
N SER A 213 32.56 9.07 -8.80
CA SER A 213 33.24 10.18 -8.14
C SER A 213 34.71 9.86 -7.88
N GLN A 214 35.02 8.61 -7.53
CA GLN A 214 36.40 8.15 -7.39
C GLN A 214 37.13 8.13 -8.74
N ASP A 215 36.45 7.72 -9.82
CA ASP A 215 37.02 7.75 -11.17
C ASP A 215 37.30 9.19 -11.64
N ILE A 216 36.39 10.13 -11.37
CA ILE A 216 36.58 11.57 -11.61
C ILE A 216 37.83 12.08 -10.88
N GLU A 217 38.01 11.66 -9.62
CA GLU A 217 39.20 12.00 -8.84
C GLU A 217 40.50 11.44 -9.45
N ASN A 218 40.48 10.20 -9.91
CA ASN A 218 41.62 9.59 -10.60
C ASN A 218 41.97 10.34 -11.91
N VAL A 219 40.97 10.77 -12.68
CA VAL A 219 41.19 11.55 -13.92
C VAL A 219 41.72 12.95 -13.60
N MET A 220 41.20 13.60 -12.55
CA MET A 220 41.71 14.88 -12.05
C MET A 220 43.20 14.76 -11.69
N GLU A 221 43.57 13.71 -10.97
CA GLU A 221 44.95 13.45 -10.56
C GLU A 221 45.86 13.29 -11.79
N LYS A 222 45.42 12.52 -12.79
CA LYS A 222 46.16 12.36 -14.06
C LYS A 222 46.34 13.69 -14.81
N ALA A 223 45.30 14.51 -14.90
CA ALA A 223 45.37 15.83 -15.53
C ALA A 223 46.35 16.76 -14.79
N TYR A 224 46.35 16.72 -13.47
CA TYR A 224 47.29 17.48 -12.64
C TYR A 224 48.75 17.01 -12.82
N TRP A 225 48.99 15.70 -12.85
CA TRP A 225 50.32 15.15 -13.13
C TRP A 225 50.81 15.50 -14.54
N LEU A 226 49.91 15.49 -15.53
CA LEU A 226 50.23 15.92 -16.90
C LEU A 226 50.67 17.38 -16.94
N TYR A 227 49.96 18.27 -16.24
CA TYR A 227 50.38 19.66 -16.05
C TYR A 227 51.80 19.74 -15.46
N LYS A 228 52.07 19.01 -14.37
CA LYS A 228 53.38 19.01 -13.70
C LYS A 228 54.50 18.52 -14.64
N GLN A 229 54.22 17.49 -15.44
CA GLN A 229 55.19 16.95 -16.40
C GLN A 229 55.49 17.93 -17.53
N LEU A 230 54.46 18.56 -18.11
CA LEU A 230 54.62 19.56 -19.18
C LEU A 230 55.39 20.79 -18.68
N ASN A 231 55.09 21.25 -17.46
CA ASN A 231 55.76 22.39 -16.86
C ASN A 231 57.23 22.10 -16.49
N SER A 232 57.57 20.84 -16.18
CA SER A 232 58.95 20.43 -15.83
C SER A 232 59.92 20.31 -17.02
N LYS A 233 59.43 20.24 -18.26
CA LYS A 233 60.24 20.06 -19.48
C LYS A 233 60.80 21.36 -20.07
N ILE A 234 60.57 22.49 -19.41
CA ILE A 234 60.77 23.82 -20.00
C ILE A 234 61.96 24.46 -19.31
N GLN A 235 63.13 24.27 -19.93
CA GLN A 235 64.33 25.03 -19.64
C GLN A 235 64.48 26.12 -20.70
N PHE A 236 64.37 27.37 -20.26
CA PHE A 236 64.85 28.61 -20.87
C PHE A 236 64.38 28.97 -22.30
N ASP A 237 63.96 30.23 -22.42
CA ASP A 237 63.64 30.97 -23.66
C ASP A 237 62.35 30.59 -24.41
N SER A 238 61.21 31.04 -23.86
CA SER A 238 60.34 32.02 -24.53
C SER A 238 59.14 32.36 -23.64
N GLU A 239 58.78 33.64 -23.58
CA GLU A 239 57.50 34.17 -23.07
C GLU A 239 56.27 33.67 -23.85
N GLN A 240 56.35 32.51 -24.51
CA GLN A 240 55.19 31.88 -25.10
C GLN A 240 54.48 31.07 -24.02
N GLU A 241 53.26 31.53 -23.69
CA GLU A 241 52.25 30.81 -22.92
C GLU A 241 52.37 29.30 -23.18
N ASN A 242 52.63 28.53 -22.12
CA ASN A 242 52.56 27.08 -22.22
C ASN A 242 51.12 26.63 -22.25
N LEU A 243 50.47 26.96 -23.36
CA LEU A 243 49.09 26.63 -23.67
C LEU A 243 48.80 25.14 -23.36
N PRO A 244 49.69 24.16 -23.64
CA PRO A 244 49.42 22.77 -23.27
C PRO A 244 49.39 22.50 -21.76
N ALA A 245 50.31 23.11 -20.99
CA ALA A 245 50.35 22.94 -19.54
C ALA A 245 49.20 23.69 -18.87
N GLU A 246 48.92 24.92 -19.30
CA GLU A 246 47.79 25.71 -18.83
C GLU A 246 46.45 25.05 -19.17
N ASN A 247 46.30 24.47 -20.36
CA ASN A 247 45.12 23.68 -20.73
C ASN A 247 44.96 22.44 -19.82
N ALA A 248 46.04 21.72 -19.52
CA ALA A 248 45.98 20.57 -18.60
C ALA A 248 45.57 20.99 -17.18
N LEU A 249 46.06 22.14 -16.70
CA LEU A 249 45.67 22.71 -15.41
C LEU A 249 44.21 23.20 -15.42
N ALA A 250 43.75 23.81 -16.52
CA ALA A 250 42.37 24.23 -16.70
C ALA A 250 41.42 23.02 -16.65
N VAL A 251 41.75 21.93 -17.37
CA VAL A 251 40.99 20.67 -17.32
C VAL A 251 40.95 20.11 -15.90
N ALA A 252 42.07 20.09 -15.17
CA ALA A 252 42.09 19.64 -13.78
C ALA A 252 41.18 20.48 -12.86
N ARG A 253 41.13 21.81 -13.06
CA ARG A 253 40.24 22.72 -12.31
C ARG A 253 38.77 22.49 -12.66
N GLU A 254 38.45 22.33 -13.95
CA GLU A 254 37.09 22.02 -14.39
C GLU A 254 36.60 20.69 -13.81
N ILE A 255 37.44 19.65 -13.83
CA ILE A 255 37.14 18.35 -13.20
C ILE A 255 36.95 18.51 -11.69
N HIS A 256 37.71 19.39 -11.03
CA HIS A 256 37.55 19.66 -9.60
C HIS A 256 36.19 20.30 -9.26
N GLU A 257 35.73 21.28 -10.05
CA GLU A 257 34.40 21.86 -9.86
C GLU A 257 33.29 20.83 -10.17
N ILE A 258 33.46 20.01 -11.23
CA ILE A 258 32.53 18.90 -11.53
C ILE A 258 32.47 17.92 -10.35
N LYS A 259 33.62 17.51 -9.79
CA LYS A 259 33.67 16.63 -8.60
C LYS A 259 32.89 17.21 -7.44
N LYS A 260 33.07 18.50 -7.16
CA LYS A 260 32.41 19.19 -6.05
C LYS A 260 30.89 19.21 -6.22
N ASP A 261 30.40 19.48 -7.42
CA ASP A 261 28.97 19.44 -7.72
C ASP A 261 28.43 18.02 -7.65
N TYR A 262 29.19 17.05 -8.13
CA TYR A 262 28.86 15.63 -8.06
C TYR A 262 28.72 15.14 -6.61
N TYR A 263 29.68 15.50 -5.74
CA TYR A 263 29.67 15.18 -4.31
C TYR A 263 28.47 15.81 -3.59
N ARG A 264 28.08 17.03 -3.96
CA ARG A 264 26.85 17.66 -3.44
C ARG A 264 25.60 16.87 -3.81
N VAL A 265 25.51 16.34 -5.03
CA VAL A 265 24.38 15.49 -5.46
C VAL A 265 24.34 14.20 -4.64
N ILE A 266 25.48 13.50 -4.52
CA ILE A 266 25.62 12.29 -3.68
C ILE A 266 25.14 12.58 -2.26
N THR A 267 25.71 13.60 -1.61
CA THR A 267 25.39 13.96 -0.22
C THR A 267 23.92 14.37 -0.07
N GLY A 268 23.35 15.05 -1.07
CA GLY A 268 21.94 15.40 -1.11
C GLY A 268 21.03 14.18 -1.16
N ILE A 269 21.34 13.21 -2.02
CA ILE A 269 20.61 11.94 -2.13
C ILE A 269 20.77 11.12 -0.85
N GLU A 270 21.98 10.99 -0.30
CA GLU A 270 22.25 10.33 0.97
C GLU A 270 21.40 10.88 2.11
N ASN A 271 21.29 12.20 2.22
CA ASN A 271 20.50 12.85 3.26
C ASN A 271 19.00 12.54 3.13
N ILE A 272 18.48 12.39 1.91
CA ILE A 272 17.09 11.96 1.66
C ILE A 272 16.91 10.48 1.98
N LEU A 273 17.90 9.65 1.64
CA LEU A 273 17.92 8.21 1.89
C LEU A 273 18.27 7.83 3.33
N ARG A 274 18.46 8.80 4.22
CA ARG A 274 18.54 8.60 5.67
C ARG A 274 17.18 8.82 6.33
N PRO A 275 16.25 7.84 6.33
CA PRO A 275 15.24 7.77 7.38
C PRO A 275 15.81 6.98 8.57
N SER A 276 15.76 7.59 9.76
CA SER A 276 15.82 6.95 11.08
C SER A 276 16.68 5.68 11.16
N SER A 277 18.01 5.81 11.10
CA SER A 277 18.99 4.72 11.27
C SER A 277 18.98 4.10 12.68
N ARG A 278 17.83 3.67 13.18
CA ARG A 278 17.79 2.50 14.04
C ARG A 278 17.83 1.35 13.05
N ALA A 279 18.99 0.72 12.88
CA ALA A 279 19.17 -0.40 11.96
C ALA A 279 18.04 -1.43 12.16
N GLN A 280 16.99 -1.31 11.34
CA GLN A 280 15.85 -2.19 11.43
C GLN A 280 16.32 -3.51 10.86
N LYS A 281 16.42 -4.50 11.75
CA LYS A 281 16.81 -5.84 11.39
C LYS A 281 15.61 -6.49 10.72
N ILE A 282 15.80 -6.98 9.51
CA ILE A 282 14.76 -7.67 8.74
C ILE A 282 15.24 -9.10 8.53
N LYS A 283 14.32 -10.06 8.57
CA LYS A 283 14.61 -11.46 8.27
C LYS A 283 14.83 -11.71 6.79
N LEU A 284 15.59 -12.75 6.43
CA LEU A 284 15.77 -13.14 5.05
C LEU A 284 14.43 -13.53 4.39
N SER A 285 13.56 -14.24 5.11
CA SER A 285 12.21 -14.59 4.64
C SER A 285 11.37 -13.35 4.29
N GLU A 286 11.46 -12.28 5.09
CA GLU A 286 10.78 -11.00 4.82
C GLU A 286 11.37 -10.30 3.58
N ILE A 287 12.69 -10.37 3.37
CA ILE A 287 13.34 -9.86 2.16
C ILE A 287 12.85 -10.60 0.92
N LEU A 288 12.83 -11.94 0.95
CA LEU A 288 12.35 -12.75 -0.17
C LEU A 288 10.87 -12.51 -0.45
N PHE A 289 10.04 -12.34 0.58
CA PHE A 289 8.65 -11.95 0.41
C PHE A 289 8.51 -10.61 -0.34
N ILE A 290 9.30 -9.59 0.02
CA ILE A 290 9.28 -8.29 -0.69
C ILE A 290 9.61 -8.47 -2.18
N ILE A 291 10.62 -9.29 -2.50
CA ILE A 291 11.05 -9.56 -3.87
C ILE A 291 10.00 -10.37 -4.63
N GLU A 292 9.42 -11.39 -4.00
CA GLU A 292 8.36 -12.21 -4.58
C GLU A 292 7.15 -11.34 -4.94
N GLN A 293 6.71 -10.45 -4.04
CA GLN A 293 5.62 -9.52 -4.31
C GLN A 293 5.93 -8.56 -5.47
N ASN A 294 7.17 -8.10 -5.60
CA ASN A 294 7.60 -7.31 -6.75
C ASN A 294 7.55 -8.13 -8.05
N THR A 295 8.03 -9.36 -7.98
CA THR A 295 8.13 -10.29 -9.10
C THR A 295 6.76 -10.67 -9.64
N ILE A 296 5.81 -11.04 -8.77
CA ILE A 296 4.42 -11.34 -9.17
C ILE A 296 3.79 -10.16 -9.91
N ARG A 297 4.01 -8.92 -9.44
CA ARG A 297 3.51 -7.71 -10.11
C ARG A 297 4.12 -7.55 -11.50
N TYR A 298 5.42 -7.79 -11.65
CA TYR A 298 6.11 -7.70 -12.92
C TYR A 298 5.62 -8.76 -13.92
N LEU A 299 5.52 -10.03 -13.48
CA LEU A 299 5.01 -11.14 -14.30
C LEU A 299 3.59 -10.88 -14.83
N ASN A 300 2.70 -10.32 -13.99
CA ASN A 300 1.35 -9.94 -14.40
C ASN A 300 1.32 -8.83 -15.47
N VAL A 301 2.35 -7.98 -15.56
CA VAL A 301 2.45 -6.93 -16.58
C VAL A 301 2.95 -7.47 -17.91
N ILE A 302 3.89 -8.42 -17.86
CA ILE A 302 4.48 -9.03 -19.07
C ILE A 302 3.74 -10.27 -19.57
N ASP A 303 2.71 -10.72 -18.83
CA ASP A 303 1.88 -11.90 -19.12
C ASP A 303 2.69 -13.20 -19.28
N LYS A 304 3.71 -13.39 -18.42
CA LYS A 304 4.52 -14.62 -18.36
C LYS A 304 4.17 -15.46 -17.13
N LYS A 305 4.27 -16.78 -17.27
CA LYS A 305 4.10 -17.74 -16.17
C LYS A 305 5.44 -18.33 -15.79
N ILE A 306 6.00 -17.86 -14.68
CA ILE A 306 7.27 -18.36 -14.17
C ILE A 306 7.03 -18.96 -12.80
N ASP A 307 7.46 -20.21 -12.62
CA ASP A 307 7.46 -20.89 -11.32
C ASP A 307 8.73 -20.50 -10.56
N ILE A 308 8.57 -19.93 -9.36
CA ILE A 308 9.67 -19.46 -8.54
C ILE A 308 9.62 -20.16 -7.20
N THR A 309 10.69 -20.87 -6.85
CA THR A 309 10.81 -21.58 -5.57
C THR A 309 11.91 -20.99 -4.72
N TYR A 310 11.61 -20.79 -3.43
CA TYR A 310 12.57 -20.33 -2.43
C TYR A 310 12.88 -21.46 -1.45
N GLU A 311 14.16 -21.84 -1.35
CA GLU A 311 14.66 -22.85 -0.41
C GLU A 311 15.64 -22.17 0.55
N LEU A 312 15.33 -22.18 1.86
CA LEU A 312 16.13 -21.53 2.90
C LEU A 312 16.63 -22.55 3.91
N ALA A 313 17.92 -22.55 4.21
CA ALA A 313 18.49 -23.34 5.29
C ALA A 313 18.48 -22.60 6.63
N ASP A 314 18.70 -21.28 6.64
CA ASP A 314 18.71 -20.41 7.82
C ASP A 314 17.95 -19.09 7.58
N ASP A 315 16.96 -18.78 8.41
CA ASP A 315 16.19 -17.53 8.32
C ASP A 315 16.74 -16.46 9.29
N PHE A 316 17.84 -15.85 8.88
CA PHE A 316 18.61 -14.94 9.72
C PHE A 316 18.18 -13.47 9.60
N PHE A 317 18.59 -12.65 10.58
CA PHE A 317 18.39 -11.21 10.58
C PHE A 317 19.59 -10.44 10.00
N THR A 318 19.31 -9.40 9.20
CA THR A 318 20.33 -8.53 8.62
C THR A 318 19.94 -7.04 8.69
N ASP A 319 20.94 -6.16 8.82
CA ASP A 319 20.81 -4.71 8.61
C ASP A 319 21.13 -4.32 7.15
N LYS A 320 21.63 -5.25 6.34
CA LYS A 320 21.98 -5.06 4.92
C LYS A 320 20.82 -5.40 3.98
N HIS A 321 19.58 -5.31 4.46
CA HIS A 321 18.39 -5.72 3.72
C HIS A 321 18.26 -5.04 2.36
N TYR A 322 18.55 -3.74 2.24
CA TYR A 322 18.54 -3.05 0.95
C TYR A 322 19.55 -3.63 -0.05
N THR A 323 20.74 -4.00 0.42
CA THR A 323 21.79 -4.60 -0.42
C THR A 323 21.39 -5.99 -0.89
N LEU A 324 20.85 -6.82 0.00
CA LEU A 324 20.36 -8.15 -0.37
C LEU A 324 19.15 -8.07 -1.32
N VAL A 325 18.22 -7.14 -1.09
CA VAL A 325 17.12 -6.86 -2.02
C VAL A 325 17.69 -6.51 -3.40
N SER A 326 18.63 -5.58 -3.49
CA SER A 326 19.24 -5.20 -4.77
C SER A 326 19.97 -6.35 -5.45
N ILE A 327 20.68 -7.21 -4.71
CA ILE A 327 21.38 -8.38 -5.29
C ILE A 327 20.36 -9.37 -5.85
N LEU A 328 19.44 -9.83 -5.02
CA LEU A 328 18.53 -10.93 -5.35
C LEU A 328 17.48 -10.50 -6.37
N ASP A 329 16.91 -9.28 -6.26
CA ASP A 329 15.94 -8.75 -7.24
C ASP A 329 16.58 -8.62 -8.63
N ASN A 330 17.82 -8.13 -8.74
CA ASN A 330 18.51 -8.06 -10.04
C ASN A 330 18.75 -9.44 -10.65
N LEU A 331 19.18 -10.42 -9.85
CA LEU A 331 19.40 -11.78 -10.35
C LEU A 331 18.09 -12.43 -10.80
N ILE A 332 17.04 -12.34 -10.00
CA ILE A 332 15.71 -12.89 -10.32
C ILE A 332 15.12 -12.22 -11.56
N MET A 333 15.22 -10.88 -11.68
CA MET A 333 14.73 -10.17 -12.87
C MET A 333 15.52 -10.57 -14.13
N ASN A 334 16.83 -10.76 -14.03
CA ASN A 334 17.64 -11.27 -15.15
C ASN A 334 17.20 -12.67 -15.58
N SER A 335 16.92 -13.55 -14.62
CA SER A 335 16.40 -14.89 -14.86
C SER A 335 15.02 -14.87 -15.52
N ILE A 336 14.09 -14.01 -15.06
CA ILE A 336 12.75 -13.83 -15.68
C ILE A 336 12.86 -13.39 -17.14
N GLU A 337 13.76 -12.46 -17.42
CA GLU A 337 14.01 -11.97 -18.77
C GLU A 337 14.65 -13.04 -19.67
N ALA A 338 15.48 -13.93 -19.10
CA ALA A 338 16.15 -15.02 -19.83
C ALA A 338 15.25 -16.24 -20.04
N CYS A 339 14.24 -16.43 -19.19
CA CYS A 339 13.27 -17.52 -19.30
C CYS A 339 12.26 -17.32 -20.43
N GLY A 340 11.83 -18.44 -21.02
CA GLY A 340 10.65 -18.50 -21.88
C GLY A 340 9.33 -18.35 -21.12
N ASP A 341 8.23 -18.76 -21.74
CA ASP A 341 6.88 -18.58 -21.17
C ASP A 341 6.56 -19.53 -20.00
N ASP A 342 7.28 -20.65 -19.88
CA ASP A 342 7.20 -21.65 -18.80
C ASP A 342 8.52 -21.71 -18.02
N GLY A 343 8.97 -20.55 -17.53
CA GLY A 343 10.23 -20.41 -16.80
C GLY A 343 10.18 -21.07 -15.42
N ILE A 344 11.32 -21.59 -14.96
CA ILE A 344 11.54 -22.10 -13.61
C ILE A 344 12.74 -21.37 -13.03
N ILE A 345 12.55 -20.74 -11.87
CA ILE A 345 13.60 -20.05 -11.14
C ILE A 345 13.68 -20.63 -9.72
N LYS A 346 14.88 -20.99 -9.27
CA LYS A 346 15.13 -21.45 -7.91
C LYS A 346 16.08 -20.52 -7.19
N VAL A 347 15.69 -20.07 -6.01
CA VAL A 347 16.51 -19.25 -5.13
C VAL A 347 16.80 -20.06 -3.87
N ILE A 348 18.05 -20.48 -3.73
CA ILE A 348 18.49 -21.39 -2.68
C ILE A 348 19.46 -20.64 -1.77
N GLU A 349 19.19 -20.60 -0.47
CA GLU A 349 20.13 -20.20 0.56
C GLU A 349 20.63 -21.44 1.30
N THR A 350 21.94 -21.53 1.48
CA THR A 350 22.56 -22.49 2.39
C THR A 350 23.63 -21.78 3.21
N SER A 351 23.85 -22.27 4.43
CA SER A 351 24.83 -21.70 5.34
C SER A 351 25.82 -22.78 5.79
N SER A 352 27.12 -22.49 5.74
CA SER A 352 28.18 -23.38 6.25
C SER A 352 29.28 -22.59 6.93
N ASN A 353 29.57 -22.92 8.20
CA ASN A 353 30.56 -22.24 9.03
C ASN A 353 30.40 -20.71 9.03
N ASP A 354 31.35 -19.99 8.44
CA ASP A 354 31.44 -18.54 8.37
C ASP A 354 31.01 -17.97 7.01
N THR A 355 30.32 -18.75 6.17
CA THR A 355 29.90 -18.31 4.83
C THR A 355 28.42 -18.65 4.58
N ILE A 356 27.71 -17.68 4.02
CA ILE A 356 26.34 -17.82 3.51
C ILE A 356 26.44 -17.93 2.00
N TYR A 357 25.80 -18.95 1.44
CA TYR A 357 25.75 -19.21 0.01
C TYR A 357 24.35 -18.93 -0.52
N PHE A 358 24.28 -18.16 -1.61
CA PHE A 358 23.05 -18.02 -2.39
C PHE A 358 23.27 -18.62 -3.78
N CYS A 359 22.28 -19.36 -4.27
CA CYS A 359 22.21 -19.81 -5.65
C CYS A 359 20.91 -19.30 -6.27
N VAL A 360 21.01 -18.57 -7.38
CA VAL A 360 19.86 -18.24 -8.24
C VAL A 360 20.02 -19.02 -9.53
N GLU A 361 19.16 -20.01 -9.72
CA GLU A 361 19.15 -20.90 -10.88
C GLU A 361 17.92 -20.64 -11.76
N ASP A 362 18.10 -20.61 -13.07
CA ASP A 362 17.02 -20.55 -14.05
C ASP A 362 17.19 -21.55 -15.19
N ASN A 363 16.09 -21.89 -15.86
CA ASN A 363 16.05 -22.70 -17.08
C ASN A 363 15.98 -21.84 -18.36
N GLY A 364 16.57 -20.63 -18.33
CA GLY A 364 16.55 -19.72 -19.46
C GLY A 364 17.52 -20.11 -20.58
N VAL A 365 17.70 -19.18 -21.53
CA VAL A 365 18.55 -19.33 -22.72
C VAL A 365 20.04 -19.56 -22.44
N GLY A 366 20.47 -19.49 -21.19
CA GLY A 366 21.88 -19.64 -20.82
C GLY A 366 22.76 -18.47 -21.27
N ILE A 367 24.07 -18.60 -21.02
CA ILE A 367 25.11 -17.64 -21.31
C ILE A 367 26.29 -18.40 -21.94
N ASP A 368 26.89 -17.85 -23.00
CA ASP A 368 28.11 -18.43 -23.58
C ASP A 368 29.28 -18.27 -22.59
N GLU A 369 30.14 -19.28 -22.48
CA GLU A 369 31.28 -19.28 -21.56
C GLU A 369 32.22 -18.09 -21.82
N GLN A 370 32.33 -17.64 -23.07
CA GLN A 370 33.14 -16.47 -23.44
C GLN A 370 32.60 -15.15 -22.85
N GLU A 371 31.32 -15.12 -22.47
CA GLU A 371 30.64 -13.94 -21.95
C GLU A 371 30.67 -13.87 -20.41
N PHE A 372 31.09 -14.92 -19.70
CA PHE A 372 31.03 -15.00 -18.24
C PHE A 372 31.74 -13.86 -17.51
N GLU A 373 32.86 -13.38 -18.04
CA GLU A 373 33.54 -12.21 -17.47
C GLU A 373 32.90 -10.89 -17.95
N LEU A 374 32.37 -10.88 -19.17
CA LEU A 374 31.82 -9.70 -19.82
C LEU A 374 30.48 -9.28 -19.22
N ILE A 375 29.64 -10.22 -18.79
CA ILE A 375 28.31 -9.94 -18.19
C ILE A 375 28.37 -9.07 -16.93
N PHE A 376 29.54 -9.01 -16.27
CA PHE A 376 29.74 -8.17 -15.09
C PHE A 376 30.35 -6.80 -15.42
N ASN A 377 30.69 -6.53 -16.68
CA ASN A 377 31.23 -5.25 -17.10
C ASN A 377 30.11 -4.20 -17.20
N PRO A 378 30.31 -2.99 -16.61
CA PRO A 378 29.32 -1.93 -16.71
C PRO A 378 28.97 -1.58 -18.16
N GLY A 379 27.67 -1.56 -18.48
CA GLY A 379 27.19 -1.20 -19.81
C GLY A 379 27.11 -2.36 -20.80
N TYR A 380 27.56 -3.56 -20.40
CA TYR A 380 27.42 -4.74 -21.23
C TYR A 380 25.98 -5.27 -21.16
N SER A 381 25.32 -5.36 -22.32
CA SER A 381 23.96 -5.89 -22.44
C SER A 381 23.74 -6.42 -23.86
N THR A 382 23.25 -7.64 -23.96
CA THR A 382 22.77 -8.25 -25.22
C THR A 382 21.28 -7.97 -25.47
N LYS A 383 20.59 -7.36 -24.48
CA LYS A 383 19.14 -7.15 -24.46
C LYS A 383 18.74 -5.73 -24.91
N PHE A 384 17.62 -5.66 -25.64
CA PHE A 384 16.96 -4.42 -26.06
C PHE A 384 15.65 -4.23 -25.29
N SER A 385 15.35 -3.02 -24.85
CA SER A 385 14.07 -2.67 -24.23
C SER A 385 12.94 -2.72 -25.27
N PRO A 386 11.93 -3.61 -25.14
CA PRO A 386 10.83 -3.71 -26.10
C PRO A 386 10.01 -2.43 -26.20
N ARG A 387 9.98 -1.63 -25.12
CA ARG A 387 9.18 -0.39 -25.01
C ARG A 387 9.87 0.84 -25.62
N THR A 388 11.20 0.85 -25.70
CA THR A 388 11.97 2.04 -26.11
C THR A 388 12.94 1.79 -27.25
N GLY A 389 13.17 0.52 -27.63
CA GLY A 389 14.16 0.13 -28.64
C GLY A 389 15.62 0.39 -28.23
N LYS A 390 15.86 0.93 -27.02
CA LYS A 390 17.21 1.20 -26.51
C LYS A 390 17.79 -0.05 -25.86
N ILE A 391 19.09 -0.25 -26.02
CA ILE A 391 19.86 -1.27 -25.30
C ILE A 391 19.64 -1.03 -23.80
N SER A 392 19.29 -2.10 -23.06
CA SER A 392 19.20 -2.04 -21.61
C SER A 392 20.52 -1.54 -21.02
N THR A 393 20.50 -0.79 -19.92
CA THR A 393 21.68 -0.07 -19.43
C THR A 393 22.88 -0.96 -19.09
N GLY A 394 22.70 -2.28 -18.95
CA GLY A 394 23.79 -3.23 -18.69
C GLY A 394 24.45 -3.02 -17.33
N LEU A 395 23.75 -2.39 -16.38
CA LEU A 395 24.29 -2.07 -15.05
C LEU A 395 23.91 -3.12 -13.99
N GLY A 396 22.82 -3.87 -14.17
CA GLY A 396 22.25 -4.80 -13.17
C GLY A 396 23.26 -5.79 -12.57
N LEU A 397 23.89 -6.63 -13.41
CA LEU A 397 24.88 -7.61 -12.93
C LEU A 397 26.17 -6.97 -12.41
N ALA A 398 26.55 -5.82 -12.97
CA ALA A 398 27.67 -5.06 -12.45
C ALA A 398 27.36 -4.55 -11.01
N HIS A 399 26.13 -4.12 -10.72
CA HIS A 399 25.70 -3.76 -9.36
C HIS A 399 25.81 -4.97 -8.42
N VAL A 400 25.32 -6.12 -8.85
CA VAL A 400 25.37 -7.37 -8.07
C VAL A 400 26.82 -7.70 -7.68
N LYS A 401 27.74 -7.72 -8.64
CA LYS A 401 29.16 -8.03 -8.37
C LYS A 401 29.77 -7.06 -7.37
N ASN A 402 29.61 -5.75 -7.58
CA ASN A 402 30.19 -4.76 -6.69
C ASN A 402 29.63 -4.86 -5.26
N TYR A 403 28.32 -5.12 -5.10
CA TYR A 403 27.72 -5.29 -3.78
C TYR A 403 28.23 -6.52 -3.05
N ILE A 404 28.41 -7.62 -3.78
CA ILE A 404 28.97 -8.85 -3.23
C ILE A 404 30.42 -8.63 -2.78
N GLU A 405 31.23 -7.95 -3.60
CA GLU A 405 32.61 -7.58 -3.25
C GLU A 405 32.68 -6.63 -2.05
N LEU A 406 31.78 -5.65 -1.94
CA LEU A 406 31.68 -4.75 -0.79
C LEU A 406 31.37 -5.49 0.52
N LEU A 407 30.57 -6.55 0.44
CA LEU A 407 30.29 -7.44 1.57
C LEU A 407 31.45 -8.43 1.84
N GLY A 408 32.56 -8.35 1.10
CA GLY A 408 33.71 -9.24 1.23
C GLY A 408 33.49 -10.63 0.62
N GLY A 409 32.49 -10.77 -0.25
CA GLY A 409 32.09 -12.03 -0.87
C GLY A 409 32.60 -12.22 -2.30
N THR A 410 32.13 -13.29 -2.94
CA THR A 410 32.43 -13.61 -4.34
C THR A 410 31.18 -14.08 -5.08
N ILE A 411 31.15 -13.87 -6.40
CA ILE A 411 30.12 -14.39 -7.30
C ILE A 411 30.76 -15.18 -8.44
N ARG A 412 30.14 -16.30 -8.81
CA ARG A 412 30.48 -17.12 -9.98
C ARG A 412 29.23 -17.42 -10.78
N VAL A 413 29.41 -17.71 -12.07
CA VAL A 413 28.34 -18.13 -12.96
C VAL A 413 28.67 -19.52 -13.50
N GLU A 414 27.68 -20.39 -13.52
CA GLU A 414 27.69 -21.68 -14.21
C GLU A 414 26.51 -21.67 -15.17
N SER A 415 26.73 -21.82 -16.47
CA SER A 415 25.64 -21.79 -17.44
C SER A 415 25.93 -22.73 -18.60
N GLN A 416 24.85 -23.27 -19.16
CA GLN A 416 24.89 -23.99 -20.41
C GLN A 416 23.91 -23.30 -21.37
N PRO A 417 24.37 -22.88 -22.56
CA PRO A 417 23.50 -22.27 -23.58
C PRO A 417 22.27 -23.14 -23.87
N ASP A 418 21.12 -22.47 -23.98
CA ASP A 418 19.78 -23.04 -24.19
C ASP A 418 19.30 -24.05 -23.12
N VAL A 419 19.96 -24.12 -21.96
CA VAL A 419 19.63 -25.07 -20.89
C VAL A 419 19.37 -24.38 -19.56
N CYS A 420 20.37 -23.69 -19.00
CA CYS A 420 20.23 -23.07 -17.67
C CYS A 420 21.33 -22.05 -17.36
N THR A 421 21.07 -21.22 -16.35
CA THR A 421 22.05 -20.32 -15.74
C THR A 421 21.99 -20.45 -14.22
N ARG A 422 23.14 -20.49 -13.56
CA ARG A 422 23.29 -20.51 -12.10
C ARG A 422 24.25 -19.44 -11.66
N PHE A 423 23.77 -18.49 -10.87
CA PHE A 423 24.60 -17.53 -10.16
C PHE A 423 24.87 -18.02 -8.75
N LEU A 424 26.14 -18.28 -8.45
CA LEU A 424 26.63 -18.79 -7.17
C LEU A 424 27.31 -17.67 -6.40
N ILE A 425 26.73 -17.28 -5.27
CA ILE A 425 27.21 -16.20 -4.42
C ILE A 425 27.71 -16.79 -3.10
N ALA A 426 28.87 -16.34 -2.63
CA ALA A 426 29.40 -16.67 -1.32
C ALA A 426 29.68 -15.38 -0.54
N LEU A 427 29.00 -15.17 0.58
CA LEU A 427 29.14 -14.00 1.45
C LEU A 427 29.66 -14.40 2.83
N PRO A 428 30.63 -13.67 3.41
CA PRO A 428 31.06 -13.94 4.77
C PRO A 428 29.95 -13.62 5.77
N ARG A 429 29.71 -14.53 6.72
CA ARG A 429 28.64 -14.44 7.72
C ARG A 429 28.71 -13.14 8.53
N LEU A 430 29.92 -12.65 8.85
CA LEU A 430 30.15 -11.36 9.52
C LEU A 430 29.75 -10.13 8.68
N GLY A 431 29.77 -10.23 7.35
CA GLY A 431 29.38 -9.14 6.45
C GLY A 431 27.87 -8.98 6.31
N VAL A 432 27.10 -10.01 6.66
CA VAL A 432 25.67 -10.12 6.38
C VAL A 432 24.83 -10.28 7.65
N LEU A 433 25.33 -11.01 8.64
CA LEU A 433 24.64 -11.23 9.91
C LEU A 433 24.98 -10.19 10.94
N ILE A 434 24.01 -9.94 11.81
CA ILE A 434 24.26 -9.27 13.08
C ILE A 434 24.42 -10.35 14.15
N SER A 435 25.60 -10.43 14.75
CA SER A 435 25.86 -11.30 15.89
C SER A 435 24.84 -11.05 17.01
N ASN A 436 24.13 -12.10 17.44
CA ASN A 436 23.30 -12.10 18.65
C ASN A 436 24.15 -12.08 19.95
N LYS A 437 25.22 -11.29 20.00
CA LYS A 437 25.92 -10.98 21.24
C LYS A 437 25.57 -9.56 21.69
N GLY A 438 24.52 -9.48 22.50
CA GLY A 438 24.22 -8.32 23.34
C GLY A 438 23.05 -7.47 22.86
N ALA A 439 21.83 -7.94 23.10
CA ALA A 439 20.65 -7.10 23.29
C ALA A 439 19.50 -8.02 23.74
N ASP A 440 19.50 -8.35 25.03
CA ASP A 440 18.32 -8.88 25.71
C ASP A 440 17.24 -7.78 25.66
N PHE A 441 16.27 -7.94 24.77
CA PHE A 441 15.08 -7.10 24.72
C PHE A 441 13.88 -8.01 24.49
N SER A 442 13.27 -8.39 25.61
CA SER A 442 11.90 -8.89 25.68
C SER A 442 10.97 -7.94 24.91
N VAL A 443 10.37 -8.42 23.82
CA VAL A 443 9.27 -7.74 23.13
C VAL A 443 7.98 -8.06 23.90
N PRO A 444 7.21 -7.07 24.40
CA PRO A 444 5.90 -7.33 24.94
C PRO A 444 4.91 -7.33 23.78
N TYR A 445 4.52 -8.52 23.31
CA TYR A 445 3.24 -8.70 22.63
C TYR A 445 2.34 -9.53 23.56
N SER A 446 1.45 -8.82 24.24
CA SER A 446 0.22 -9.34 24.86
C SER A 446 -0.88 -8.36 24.57
#